data_AF-A0A091LEB8-F1
#
_entry.id   AF-A0A091LEB8-F1
#
_cell.length_a   1.000
_cell.length_b   1.000
_cell.length_c   1.000
_cell.angle_alpha   90.00
_cell.angle_beta   90.00
_cell.angle_gamma   90.00
#
_symmetry.space_group_name_H-M   'P 1'
#
loop_
_entity.id
_entity.type
_entity.pdbx_description
1 polymer ?
#
loop_
_entity_poly.entity_id
_entity_poly.type
_entity_poly.pdbx_seq_one_letter_code
_entity_poly.pdbx_strand_id
1 'polypeptide(L)'
;WVQGFSKKNFRFINNQTVCYPCGNYILFLDIETKKTTVLQCQTGQVGAFAANGSSQVLAFSDRKLNPFIYVYTFPELSKLTELKGNAQLDYTLLAFSCTGPYLASYSSIPEFVLSVWNWQENILLCSESQPGVTATSLSFNPMNWQQLCFVNESSVTIWHIERNNDEHHLKRNPVKLPDGQGSVSPREDLFFPVSHSDNPYHGPDLPVSAIAGLV
;
A
#
# COMPACT_ATOMS: atom_id res chain seq x y z
N TRP A 1 -30.26 -1.35 -11.72
CA TRP A 1 -29.14 -1.35 -12.68
C TRP A 1 -27.97 -0.63 -12.02
N VAL A 2 -26.85 -1.31 -11.81
CA VAL A 2 -25.61 -0.71 -11.29
C VAL A 2 -24.58 -0.83 -12.41
N GLN A 3 -24.43 0.21 -13.21
CA GLN A 3 -23.41 0.28 -14.25
C GLN A 3 -22.67 1.61 -14.11
N GLY A 4 -21.40 1.54 -13.75
CA GLY A 4 -20.50 2.67 -13.63
C GLY A 4 -19.07 2.17 -13.60
N PHE A 5 -18.21 2.78 -14.42
CA PHE A 5 -16.80 2.39 -14.51
C PHE A 5 -15.94 3.45 -13.83
N SER A 6 -15.30 3.09 -12.72
CA SER A 6 -14.24 3.91 -12.15
C SER A 6 -12.95 3.67 -12.94
N LYS A 7 -12.39 4.70 -13.57
CA LYS A 7 -11.15 4.63 -14.37
C LYS A 7 -9.93 4.14 -13.57
N LYS A 8 -10.03 4.09 -12.24
CA LYS A 8 -8.99 3.65 -11.31
C LYS A 8 -9.65 2.72 -10.29
N ASN A 9 -9.00 1.62 -9.92
CA ASN A 9 -9.35 0.68 -8.84
C ASN A 9 -10.04 -0.64 -9.21
N PHE A 10 -9.83 -1.20 -10.41
CA PHE A 10 -10.10 -2.64 -10.60
C PHE A 10 -8.91 -3.48 -10.13
N ARG A 11 -9.21 -4.68 -9.62
CA ARG A 11 -8.24 -5.66 -9.14
C ARG A 11 -8.69 -7.07 -9.50
N PHE A 12 -7.74 -7.97 -9.67
CA PHE A 12 -8.05 -9.40 -9.78
C PHE A 12 -8.22 -9.98 -8.37
N ILE A 13 -9.38 -10.59 -8.11
CA ILE A 13 -9.63 -11.34 -6.86
C ILE A 13 -9.21 -12.82 -6.99
N ASN A 14 -9.07 -13.30 -8.22
CA ASN A 14 -8.47 -14.56 -8.61
C ASN A 14 -8.06 -14.47 -10.10
N ASN A 15 -7.70 -15.59 -10.73
CA ASN A 15 -7.22 -15.61 -12.12
C ASN A 15 -8.31 -15.30 -13.17
N GLN A 16 -9.60 -15.42 -12.83
CA GLN A 16 -10.73 -15.30 -13.77
C GLN A 16 -11.67 -14.12 -13.46
N THR A 17 -11.64 -13.60 -12.25
CA THR A 17 -12.61 -12.62 -11.75
C THR A 17 -11.92 -11.29 -11.43
N VAL A 18 -12.46 -10.23 -12.01
CA VAL A 18 -12.06 -8.84 -11.73
C VAL A 18 -13.09 -8.21 -10.81
N CYS A 19 -12.65 -7.47 -9.82
CA CYS A 19 -13.49 -6.74 -8.87
C CYS A 19 -13.19 -5.25 -8.88
N TYR A 20 -14.23 -4.43 -8.73
CA TYR A 20 -14.11 -2.97 -8.70
C TYR A 20 -15.29 -2.32 -7.96
N PRO A 21 -15.06 -1.19 -7.27
CA PRO A 21 -16.13 -0.43 -6.62
C PRO A 21 -16.92 0.41 -7.64
N CYS A 22 -18.23 0.54 -7.41
CA CYS A 22 -19.15 1.41 -8.13
C CYS A 22 -20.25 1.92 -7.18
N GLY A 23 -20.10 3.16 -6.71
CA GLY A 23 -21.03 3.73 -5.73
C GLY A 23 -20.91 2.99 -4.39
N ASN A 24 -22.03 2.46 -3.90
CA ASN A 24 -22.10 1.63 -2.69
C ASN A 24 -22.10 0.12 -3.00
N TYR A 25 -21.59 -0.27 -4.16
CA TYR A 25 -21.45 -1.68 -4.55
C TYR A 25 -20.01 -1.99 -4.93
N ILE A 26 -19.63 -3.25 -4.76
CA ILE A 26 -18.43 -3.83 -5.37
C ILE A 26 -18.91 -4.90 -6.35
N LEU A 27 -18.55 -4.73 -7.62
CA LEU A 27 -18.89 -5.66 -8.68
C LEU A 27 -17.77 -6.65 -8.87
N PHE A 28 -18.11 -7.90 -9.15
CA PHE A 28 -17.20 -8.99 -9.47
C PHE A 28 -17.60 -9.54 -10.84
N LEU A 29 -16.76 -9.32 -11.84
CA LEU A 29 -16.96 -9.75 -13.21
C LEU A 29 -16.07 -10.94 -13.50
N ASP A 30 -16.68 -12.09 -13.75
CA ASP A 30 -15.99 -13.25 -14.30
C ASP A 30 -15.74 -13.02 -15.80
N ILE A 31 -14.47 -13.03 -16.19
CA ILE A 31 -14.05 -12.64 -17.54
C ILE A 31 -14.49 -13.67 -18.59
N GLU A 32 -14.56 -14.95 -18.22
CA GLU A 32 -14.86 -16.05 -19.13
C GLU A 32 -16.36 -16.17 -19.36
N THR A 33 -17.12 -16.30 -18.27
CA THR A 33 -18.57 -16.49 -18.30
C THR A 33 -19.36 -15.19 -18.50
N LYS A 34 -18.71 -14.03 -18.34
CA LYS A 34 -19.33 -12.69 -18.31
C LYS A 34 -20.38 -12.51 -17.21
N LYS A 35 -20.44 -13.43 -16.24
CA LYS A 35 -21.35 -13.31 -15.09
C LYS A 35 -20.82 -12.26 -14.14
N THR A 36 -21.74 -11.46 -13.60
CA THR A 36 -21.44 -10.44 -12.61
C THR A 36 -22.13 -10.78 -11.31
N THR A 37 -21.37 -10.84 -10.21
CA THR A 37 -21.90 -10.86 -8.85
C THR A 37 -21.62 -9.52 -8.17
N VAL A 38 -22.39 -9.19 -7.14
CA VAL A 38 -22.31 -7.89 -6.46
C VAL A 38 -22.28 -8.07 -4.96
N LEU A 39 -21.45 -7.27 -4.30
CA LEU A 39 -21.48 -7.04 -2.86
C LEU A 39 -22.03 -5.65 -2.62
N GLN A 40 -23.11 -5.55 -1.83
CA GLN A 40 -23.69 -4.26 -1.44
C GLN A 40 -23.05 -3.78 -0.13
N CYS A 41 -22.44 -2.60 -0.17
CA CYS A 41 -21.94 -1.88 0.99
C CYS A 41 -23.12 -1.15 1.64
N GLN A 42 -23.56 -1.63 2.81
CA GLN A 42 -24.80 -1.16 3.44
C GLN A 42 -24.71 0.27 3.98
N THR A 43 -23.49 0.71 4.29
CA THR A 43 -23.23 1.84 5.18
C THR A 43 -22.75 3.10 4.47
N GLY A 44 -22.47 3.05 3.17
CA GLY A 44 -22.09 4.24 2.40
C GLY A 44 -21.51 3.93 1.03
N GLN A 45 -21.04 4.99 0.36
CA GLN A 45 -20.22 4.85 -0.84
C GLN A 45 -18.88 4.22 -0.47
N VAL A 46 -18.36 3.34 -1.33
CA VAL A 46 -17.02 2.78 -1.15
C VAL A 46 -15.97 3.89 -1.26
N GLY A 47 -15.15 4.05 -0.22
CA GLY A 47 -14.05 5.01 -0.13
C GLY A 47 -12.77 4.46 -0.77
N ALA A 48 -12.02 3.68 -0.01
CA ALA A 48 -10.87 2.93 -0.49
C ALA A 48 -11.22 1.46 -0.75
N PHE A 49 -10.45 0.84 -1.64
CA PHE A 49 -10.66 -0.54 -2.06
C PHE A 49 -9.33 -1.23 -2.36
N ALA A 50 -9.21 -2.49 -1.93
CA ALA A 50 -8.11 -3.38 -2.27
C ALA A 50 -8.59 -4.84 -2.38
N ALA A 51 -7.85 -5.65 -3.11
CA ALA A 51 -8.08 -7.09 -3.20
C ALA A 51 -6.75 -7.83 -3.18
N ASN A 52 -6.75 -9.03 -2.61
CA ASN A 52 -5.65 -9.96 -2.63
C ASN A 52 -6.08 -11.23 -3.36
N GLY A 53 -5.48 -11.46 -4.53
CA GLY A 53 -5.78 -12.63 -5.35
C GLY A 53 -5.27 -13.96 -4.79
N SER A 54 -4.24 -13.94 -3.94
CA SER A 54 -3.65 -15.18 -3.39
C SER A 54 -4.52 -15.79 -2.28
N SER A 55 -5.05 -14.95 -1.40
CA SER A 55 -5.96 -15.36 -0.32
C SER A 55 -7.44 -15.20 -0.68
N GLN A 56 -7.75 -14.69 -1.88
CA GLN A 56 -9.12 -14.43 -2.36
C GLN A 56 -9.95 -13.60 -1.36
N VAL A 57 -9.34 -12.55 -0.81
CA VAL A 57 -10.01 -11.60 0.09
C VAL A 57 -10.01 -10.21 -0.51
N LEU A 58 -11.02 -9.43 -0.16
CA LEU A 58 -11.09 -8.01 -0.49
C LEU A 58 -11.22 -7.17 0.78
N ALA A 59 -10.74 -5.93 0.71
CA ALA A 59 -10.91 -4.94 1.74
C ALA A 59 -11.50 -3.66 1.14
N PHE A 60 -12.42 -3.04 1.85
CA PHE A 60 -12.98 -1.75 1.46
C PHE A 60 -13.36 -0.93 2.68
N SER A 61 -13.38 0.39 2.52
CA SER A 61 -13.95 1.30 3.52
C SER A 61 -15.22 1.95 2.98
N ASP A 62 -16.08 2.43 3.87
CA ASP A 62 -17.15 3.35 3.51
C ASP A 62 -16.73 4.79 3.72
N ARG A 63 -17.34 5.71 2.96
CA ARG A 63 -17.32 7.15 3.22
C ARG A 63 -18.44 7.53 4.16
N LYS A 64 -18.12 7.66 5.44
CA LYS A 64 -19.06 8.06 6.51
C LYS A 64 -18.29 8.58 7.72
N LEU A 65 -19.00 9.14 8.68
CA LEU A 65 -18.43 9.44 9.99
C LEU A 65 -17.93 8.17 10.67
N ASN A 66 -16.68 8.18 11.14
CA ASN A 66 -15.98 7.07 11.79
C ASN A 66 -16.07 5.77 10.96
N PRO A 67 -15.46 5.74 9.76
CA PRO A 67 -15.55 4.59 8.88
C PRO A 67 -14.76 3.40 9.41
N PHE A 68 -15.23 2.20 9.07
CA PHE A 68 -14.50 0.95 9.28
C PHE A 68 -13.88 0.49 7.97
N ILE A 69 -12.85 -0.34 8.06
CA ILE A 69 -12.37 -1.13 6.95
C ILE A 69 -12.94 -2.53 7.10
N TYR A 70 -13.69 -2.97 6.11
CA TYR A 70 -14.32 -4.28 6.05
C TYR A 70 -13.46 -5.24 5.24
N VAL A 71 -13.23 -6.45 5.73
CA VAL A 71 -12.55 -7.52 4.99
C VAL A 71 -13.52 -8.65 4.73
N TYR A 72 -13.64 -9.07 3.46
CA TYR A 72 -14.59 -10.08 3.00
C TYR A 72 -13.89 -11.20 2.24
N THR A 73 -14.44 -12.41 2.28
CA THR A 73 -14.02 -13.53 1.43
C THR A 73 -14.64 -13.43 0.04
N PHE A 74 -13.98 -14.05 -0.92
CA PHE A 74 -14.53 -14.38 -2.23
C PHE A 74 -14.31 -15.88 -2.48
N PRO A 75 -15.29 -16.61 -3.05
CA PRO A 75 -16.53 -16.16 -3.67
C PRO A 75 -17.74 -16.00 -2.73
N GLU A 76 -17.65 -16.41 -1.46
CA GLU A 76 -18.82 -16.47 -0.56
C GLU A 76 -19.36 -15.08 -0.17
N LEU A 77 -18.54 -14.03 -0.33
CA LEU A 77 -18.88 -12.66 0.08
C LEU A 77 -19.27 -12.59 1.56
N SER A 78 -18.58 -13.38 2.39
CA SER A 78 -18.77 -13.39 3.84
C SER A 78 -17.79 -12.42 4.52
N LYS A 79 -18.27 -11.69 5.53
CA LYS A 79 -17.46 -10.74 6.28
C LYS A 79 -16.52 -11.50 7.23
N LEU A 80 -15.22 -11.30 7.10
CA LEU A 80 -14.20 -11.87 7.99
C LEU A 80 -13.96 -11.00 9.21
N THR A 81 -13.75 -9.70 9.01
CA THR A 81 -13.39 -8.77 10.09
C THR A 81 -13.78 -7.33 9.76
N GLU A 82 -13.78 -6.50 10.80
CA GLU A 82 -13.95 -5.05 10.75
C GLU A 82 -12.79 -4.40 11.51
N LEU A 83 -11.96 -3.63 10.80
CA LEU A 83 -10.85 -2.90 11.38
C LEU A 83 -11.29 -1.48 11.66
N LYS A 84 -11.19 -1.07 12.93
CA LYS A 84 -11.51 0.28 13.38
C LYS A 84 -10.23 1.05 13.66
N GLY A 85 -9.96 2.08 12.85
CA GLY A 85 -8.88 3.03 13.11
C GLY A 85 -9.37 4.37 13.61
N ASN A 86 -8.47 5.35 13.53
CA ASN A 86 -8.70 6.71 13.99
C ASN A 86 -9.24 7.65 12.89
N ALA A 87 -9.52 7.12 11.69
CA ALA A 87 -10.07 7.92 10.59
C ALA A 87 -11.46 8.45 10.97
N GLN A 88 -11.74 9.72 10.69
CA GLN A 88 -13.05 10.31 10.98
C GLN A 88 -14.00 10.32 9.77
N LEU A 89 -13.49 10.42 8.55
CA LEU A 89 -14.34 10.66 7.36
C LEU A 89 -14.15 9.64 6.24
N ASP A 90 -12.91 9.31 5.90
CA ASP A 90 -12.63 8.43 4.76
C ASP A 90 -11.24 7.78 4.89
N TYR A 91 -11.09 6.64 4.20
CA TYR A 91 -9.80 6.10 3.83
C TYR A 91 -9.62 6.30 2.33
N THR A 92 -8.46 6.80 1.91
CA THR A 92 -8.20 7.06 0.49
C THR A 92 -7.50 5.89 -0.20
N LEU A 93 -6.70 5.12 0.54
CA LEU A 93 -5.92 4.01 0.01
C LEU A 93 -5.98 2.80 0.94
N LEU A 94 -6.02 1.61 0.32
CA LEU A 94 -5.83 0.31 0.97
C LEU A 94 -4.86 -0.51 0.12
N ALA A 95 -4.04 -1.32 0.77
CA ALA A 95 -3.14 -2.25 0.09
C ALA A 95 -2.96 -3.51 0.94
N PHE A 96 -3.11 -4.68 0.34
CA PHE A 96 -2.74 -5.94 0.98
C PHE A 96 -1.25 -6.23 0.77
N SER A 97 -0.65 -6.87 1.76
CA SER A 97 0.64 -7.53 1.57
C SER A 97 0.48 -8.75 0.66
N CYS A 98 1.49 -9.02 -0.17
CA CYS A 98 1.56 -10.25 -0.94
C CYS A 98 1.80 -11.47 -0.04
N THR A 99 2.45 -11.26 1.10
CA THR A 99 2.79 -12.30 2.07
C THR A 99 2.18 -11.98 3.44
N GLY A 100 1.48 -12.95 4.03
CA GLY A 100 0.89 -12.83 5.36
C GLY A 100 -0.38 -11.98 5.47
N PRO A 101 -0.94 -11.86 6.68
CA PRO A 101 -2.23 -11.23 6.93
C PRO A 101 -2.13 -9.72 7.18
N TYR A 102 -1.33 -9.02 6.37
CA TYR A 102 -1.09 -7.59 6.56
C TYR A 102 -1.88 -6.73 5.58
N LEU A 103 -2.45 -5.65 6.11
CA LEU A 103 -3.15 -4.62 5.34
C LEU A 103 -2.57 -3.26 5.73
N ALA A 104 -2.31 -2.42 4.74
CA ALA A 104 -1.97 -1.02 4.95
C ALA A 104 -3.15 -0.15 4.53
N SER A 105 -3.40 0.91 5.29
CA SER A 105 -4.44 1.89 5.00
C SER A 105 -3.90 3.30 5.12
N TYR A 106 -4.43 4.22 4.31
CA TYR A 106 -4.17 5.64 4.45
C TYR A 106 -5.48 6.40 4.63
N SER A 107 -5.60 7.16 5.73
CA SER A 107 -6.80 7.95 6.03
C SER A 107 -6.77 9.31 5.34
N SER A 108 -7.95 9.89 5.14
CA SER A 108 -8.12 11.24 4.59
C SER A 108 -8.03 12.32 5.67
N ILE A 109 -8.51 13.52 5.33
CA ILE A 109 -8.71 14.64 6.25
C ILE A 109 -9.64 14.21 7.40
N PRO A 110 -9.36 14.64 8.64
CA PRO A 110 -8.23 15.48 9.06
C PRO A 110 -6.95 14.72 9.46
N GLU A 111 -6.94 13.39 9.48
CA GLU A 111 -5.88 12.63 10.15
C GLU A 111 -4.63 12.40 9.30
N PHE A 112 -4.79 12.13 8.00
CA PHE A 112 -3.67 11.80 7.08
C PHE A 112 -2.72 10.71 7.62
N VAL A 113 -3.28 9.64 8.19
CA VAL A 113 -2.52 8.61 8.89
C VAL A 113 -2.29 7.40 7.98
N LEU A 114 -1.02 6.99 7.87
CA LEU A 114 -0.64 5.68 7.38
C LEU A 114 -0.74 4.68 8.54
N SER A 115 -1.48 3.59 8.36
CA SER A 115 -1.63 2.52 9.35
C SER A 115 -1.33 1.17 8.75
N VAL A 116 -0.75 0.27 9.56
CA VAL A 116 -0.48 -1.13 9.21
C VAL A 116 -1.18 -2.03 10.19
N TRP A 117 -1.92 -3.00 9.67
CA TRP A 117 -2.80 -3.88 10.41
C TRP A 117 -2.40 -5.34 10.21
N ASN A 118 -2.53 -6.15 11.25
CA ASN A 118 -2.79 -7.57 11.09
C ASN A 118 -4.31 -7.75 11.01
N TRP A 119 -4.83 -7.99 9.80
CA TRP A 119 -6.27 -8.04 9.60
C TRP A 119 -6.90 -9.35 10.09
N GLN A 120 -6.14 -10.44 10.19
CA GLN A 120 -6.65 -11.70 10.75
C GLN A 120 -6.84 -11.62 12.26
N GLU A 121 -5.88 -10.99 12.95
CA GLU A 121 -5.91 -10.85 14.41
C GLU A 121 -6.72 -9.61 14.86
N ASN A 122 -7.12 -8.76 13.92
CA ASN A 122 -7.79 -7.48 14.19
C ASN A 122 -6.97 -6.55 15.08
N ILE A 123 -5.67 -6.42 14.77
CA ILE A 123 -4.71 -5.62 15.53
C ILE A 123 -4.12 -4.52 14.64
N LEU A 124 -4.13 -3.29 15.15
CA LEU A 124 -3.33 -2.19 14.60
C LEU A 124 -1.87 -2.37 15.05
N LEU A 125 -0.96 -2.64 14.13
CA LEU A 125 0.45 -2.85 14.45
C LEU A 125 1.16 -1.53 14.70
N CYS A 126 1.01 -0.57 13.77
CA CYS A 126 1.65 0.73 13.86
C CYS A 126 0.94 1.76 12.98
N SER A 127 1.16 3.03 13.29
CA SER A 127 0.61 4.14 12.52
C SER A 127 1.49 5.38 12.60
N GLU A 128 1.48 6.17 11.52
CA GLU A 128 2.24 7.42 11.42
C GLU A 128 1.37 8.50 10.76
N SER A 129 1.26 9.66 11.40
CA SER A 129 0.50 10.80 10.83
C SER A 129 1.37 11.61 9.87
N GLN A 130 0.79 11.99 8.75
CA GLN A 130 1.43 12.84 7.74
C GLN A 130 0.52 14.01 7.34
N PRO A 131 0.31 15.00 8.24
CA PRO A 131 -0.64 16.09 8.00
C PRO A 131 -0.37 16.81 6.67
N GLY A 132 -1.43 16.98 5.87
CA GLY A 132 -1.36 17.71 4.60
C GLY A 132 -0.74 16.95 3.43
N VAL A 133 -0.35 15.69 3.60
CA VAL A 133 0.18 14.86 2.50
C VAL A 133 -0.97 14.19 1.76
N THR A 134 -1.04 14.36 0.44
CA THR A 134 -2.02 13.62 -0.39
C THR A 134 -1.32 12.44 -1.06
N ALA A 135 -1.68 11.23 -0.64
CA ALA A 135 -1.14 10.00 -1.21
C ALA A 135 -1.82 9.66 -2.54
N THR A 136 -1.03 9.28 -3.54
CA THR A 136 -1.52 8.82 -4.84
C THR A 136 -1.46 7.30 -4.98
N SER A 137 -0.51 6.64 -4.32
CA SER A 137 -0.36 5.18 -4.34
C SER A 137 0.25 4.65 -3.04
N LEU A 138 -0.14 3.43 -2.68
CA LEU A 138 0.32 2.67 -1.53
C LEU A 138 0.46 1.20 -1.93
N SER A 139 1.61 0.58 -1.64
CA SER A 139 1.83 -0.84 -1.93
C SER A 139 2.90 -1.45 -1.02
N PHE A 140 2.71 -2.69 -0.60
CA PHE A 140 3.77 -3.46 0.06
C PHE A 140 4.85 -3.88 -0.94
N ASN A 141 6.08 -4.09 -0.45
CA ASN A 141 7.06 -4.88 -1.16
C ASN A 141 6.58 -6.34 -1.22
N PRO A 142 6.44 -6.95 -2.42
CA PRO A 142 5.95 -8.31 -2.56
C PRO A 142 6.76 -9.37 -1.82
N MET A 143 8.07 -9.12 -1.64
CA MET A 143 9.01 -10.05 -1.02
C MET A 143 9.19 -9.80 0.48
N ASN A 144 8.81 -8.63 0.97
CA ASN A 144 9.01 -8.26 2.36
C ASN A 144 7.87 -7.34 2.85
N TRP A 145 6.93 -7.90 3.62
CA TRP A 145 5.82 -7.15 4.17
C TRP A 145 6.25 -6.00 5.10
N GLN A 146 7.48 -6.03 5.63
CA GLN A 146 8.02 -4.96 6.45
C GLN A 146 8.45 -3.73 5.65
N GLN A 147 8.24 -3.71 4.33
CA GLN A 147 8.53 -2.56 3.48
C GLN A 147 7.27 -2.13 2.74
N LEU A 148 6.98 -0.83 2.80
CA LEU A 148 5.83 -0.19 2.16
C LEU A 148 6.31 0.95 1.27
N CYS A 149 5.89 0.95 0.02
CA CYS A 149 6.05 2.09 -0.87
C CYS A 149 4.85 3.02 -0.73
N PHE A 150 5.13 4.29 -0.48
CA PHE A 150 4.16 5.37 -0.37
C PHE A 150 4.53 6.44 -1.39
N VAL A 151 3.60 6.78 -2.27
CA VAL A 151 3.81 7.75 -3.34
C VAL A 151 2.83 8.90 -3.18
N ASN A 152 3.32 10.12 -3.29
CA ASN A 152 2.52 11.33 -3.46
C ASN A 152 2.90 12.00 -4.77
N GLU A 153 2.36 13.19 -5.05
CA GLU A 153 2.56 13.87 -6.34
C GLU A 153 4.02 14.20 -6.65
N SER A 154 4.87 14.39 -5.63
CA SER A 154 6.23 14.91 -5.80
C SER A 154 7.33 14.03 -5.20
N SER A 155 6.99 12.92 -4.54
CA SER A 155 7.95 12.09 -3.84
C SER A 155 7.52 10.64 -3.74
N VAL A 156 8.53 9.77 -3.67
CA VAL A 156 8.40 8.36 -3.33
C VAL A 156 9.08 8.14 -1.99
N THR A 157 8.41 7.47 -1.07
CA THR A 157 8.92 7.16 0.27
C THR A 157 8.80 5.66 0.50
N ILE A 158 9.90 5.04 0.92
CA ILE A 158 9.88 3.67 1.43
C ILE A 158 9.76 3.73 2.95
N TRP A 159 8.71 3.12 3.47
CA TRP A 159 8.50 2.93 4.90
C TRP A 159 8.99 1.55 5.31
N HIS A 160 9.75 1.49 6.39
CA HIS A 160 10.14 0.25 7.02
C HIS A 160 9.31 0.05 8.28
N ILE A 161 8.70 -1.11 8.41
CA ILE A 161 8.01 -1.55 9.61
C ILE A 161 9.05 -2.29 10.46
N GLU A 162 9.64 -1.56 11.40
CA GLU A 162 10.57 -2.15 12.37
C GLU A 162 9.74 -2.86 13.46
N ARG A 163 10.15 -4.07 13.84
CA ARG A 163 9.50 -4.88 14.86
C ARG A 163 10.45 -5.11 16.02
N ASN A 164 10.00 -4.81 17.24
CA ASN A 164 10.68 -5.14 18.48
C ASN A 164 9.71 -5.91 19.39
N ASN A 165 9.88 -7.24 19.47
CA ASN A 165 8.93 -8.16 20.10
C ASN A 165 7.51 -8.00 19.51
N ASP A 166 6.59 -7.41 20.27
CA ASP A 166 5.21 -7.18 19.85
C ASP A 166 4.95 -5.73 19.39
N GLU A 167 5.91 -4.82 19.61
CA GLU A 167 5.82 -3.44 19.19
C GLU A 167 6.31 -3.28 17.74
N HIS A 168 5.59 -2.45 16.98
CA HIS A 168 5.93 -2.11 15.60
C HIS A 168 5.99 -0.60 15.43
N HIS A 169 6.95 -0.12 14.63
CA HIS A 169 7.10 1.30 14.33
C HIS A 169 7.41 1.54 12.86
N LEU A 170 6.90 2.65 12.33
CA LEU A 170 7.13 3.06 10.95
C LEU A 170 8.35 3.99 10.88
N LYS A 171 9.36 3.59 10.11
CA LYS A 171 10.54 4.40 9.82
C LYS A 171 10.52 4.87 8.37
N ARG A 172 10.63 6.19 8.19
CA ARG A 172 10.58 6.84 6.88
C ARG A 172 11.95 6.81 6.19
N ASN A 173 12.01 6.30 4.96
CA ASN A 173 13.16 6.39 4.07
C ASN A 173 12.75 7.06 2.73
N PRO A 174 12.92 8.38 2.60
CA PRO A 174 12.63 9.09 1.35
C PRO A 174 13.54 8.64 0.21
N VAL A 175 12.97 8.46 -0.98
CA VAL A 175 13.74 8.14 -2.20
C VAL A 175 14.11 9.43 -2.90
N LYS A 176 15.41 9.59 -3.22
CA LYS A 176 15.86 10.67 -4.10
C LYS A 176 15.43 10.35 -5.53
N LEU A 177 14.51 11.13 -6.06
CA LEU A 177 14.13 11.06 -7.46
C LEU A 177 15.15 11.84 -8.30
N PRO A 178 15.44 11.41 -9.54
CA PRO A 178 16.30 12.17 -10.44
C PRO A 178 15.69 13.54 -10.71
N ASP A 179 16.54 14.54 -10.87
CA ASP A 179 16.11 15.85 -11.34
C ASP A 179 15.64 15.79 -12.82
N GLY A 180 15.08 16.89 -13.32
CA GLY A 180 14.64 16.99 -14.72
C GLY A 180 15.76 16.82 -15.76
N GLN A 181 17.03 16.77 -15.32
CA GLN A 181 18.21 16.50 -16.17
C GLN A 181 18.69 15.04 -16.04
N GLY A 182 17.98 14.20 -15.28
CA GLY A 182 18.33 12.79 -15.10
C GLY A 182 19.46 12.55 -14.10
N SER A 183 19.92 13.59 -13.39
CA SER A 183 20.97 13.50 -12.40
C SER A 183 20.36 13.16 -11.03
N VAL A 184 20.93 12.15 -10.37
CA VAL A 184 20.70 11.92 -8.94
C VAL A 184 21.91 12.51 -8.24
N SER A 185 21.72 13.50 -7.38
CA SER A 185 22.83 14.03 -6.55
C SER A 185 23.53 12.83 -5.89
N PRO A 186 24.81 12.56 -6.16
CA PRO A 186 25.49 11.43 -5.56
C PRO A 186 25.35 11.56 -4.05
N ARG A 187 25.03 10.45 -3.38
CA ARG A 187 25.26 10.41 -1.94
C ARG A 187 26.76 10.58 -1.77
N GLU A 188 27.19 11.58 -1.01
CA GLU A 188 28.46 11.48 -0.28
C GLU A 188 28.26 10.41 0.80
N ASP A 189 28.18 9.14 0.37
CA ASP A 189 28.30 8.04 1.29
C ASP A 189 29.77 8.03 1.70
N LEU A 190 30.09 8.47 2.92
CA LEU A 190 31.46 8.50 3.46
C LEU A 190 32.21 7.17 3.33
N PHE A 191 31.48 6.09 3.08
CA PHE A 191 31.97 4.72 2.95
C PHE A 191 32.25 4.27 1.52
N PHE A 192 31.68 4.92 0.50
CA PHE A 192 31.83 4.53 -0.90
C PHE A 192 32.31 5.73 -1.73
N PRO A 193 33.26 5.54 -2.67
CA PRO A 193 33.73 6.63 -3.50
C PRO A 193 32.58 7.17 -4.38
N VAL A 194 32.59 8.48 -4.64
CA VAL A 194 31.69 9.10 -5.61
C VAL A 194 31.96 8.46 -6.98
N SER A 195 30.94 7.81 -7.55
CA SER A 195 31.04 7.25 -8.90
C SER A 195 31.09 8.40 -9.90
N HIS A 196 32.30 8.73 -10.36
CA HIS A 196 32.48 9.58 -11.53
C HIS A 196 32.09 8.77 -12.78
N SER A 197 31.29 9.36 -13.66
CA SER A 197 30.77 8.76 -14.89
C SER A 197 31.84 8.23 -15.86
N ASP A 198 33.11 8.55 -15.62
CA ASP A 198 34.24 8.24 -16.49
C ASP A 198 35.05 7.01 -16.04
N ASN A 199 34.59 6.27 -15.02
CA ASN A 199 35.31 5.09 -14.55
C ASN A 199 34.96 3.85 -15.41
N PRO A 200 35.90 3.27 -16.20
CA PRO A 200 35.63 2.14 -17.09
C PRO A 200 35.47 0.79 -16.35
N TYR A 201 35.46 0.82 -15.02
CA TYR A 201 35.35 -0.37 -14.18
C TYR A 201 33.87 -0.71 -13.94
N HIS A 202 33.41 -1.82 -14.52
CA HIS A 202 32.05 -2.36 -14.35
C HIS A 202 31.93 -3.39 -13.21
N GLY A 203 32.91 -3.46 -12.31
CA GLY A 203 32.84 -4.33 -11.14
C GLY A 203 32.03 -3.74 -10.00
N PRO A 204 31.83 -4.48 -8.90
CA PRO A 204 31.11 -3.98 -7.73
C PRO A 204 31.83 -2.80 -7.08
N ASP A 205 31.07 -1.80 -6.63
CA ASP A 205 31.62 -0.66 -5.91
C ASP A 205 32.21 -1.12 -4.57
N LEU A 206 33.52 -0.97 -4.43
CA LEU A 206 34.25 -1.32 -3.20
C LEU A 206 34.18 -0.15 -2.21
N PRO A 207 34.00 -0.41 -0.91
CA PRO A 207 34.09 0.65 0.09
C PRO A 207 35.51 1.22 0.14
N VAL A 208 35.63 2.49 0.52
CA VAL A 208 36.92 3.21 0.57
C VAL A 208 37.94 2.47 1.45
N SER A 209 37.50 1.81 2.52
CA SER A 209 38.37 0.98 3.38
C SER A 209 39.00 -0.21 2.64
N ALA A 210 38.23 -0.88 1.78
CA ALA A 210 38.72 -2.00 0.98
C ALA A 210 39.69 -1.53 -0.13
N ILE A 211 39.46 -0.33 -0.68
CA ILE A 211 40.38 0.29 -1.65
C ILE A 211 41.67 0.76 -0.97
N ALA A 212 41.57 1.32 0.25
CA ALA A 212 42.69 1.84 1.01
C ALA A 212 43.53 0.77 1.72
N GLY A 213 43.13 -0.52 1.67
CA GLY A 213 43.85 -1.62 2.29
C GLY A 213 43.87 -1.58 3.83
N LEU A 214 42.91 -0.88 4.44
CA LEU A 214 42.73 -0.85 5.90
C LEU A 214 41.92 -2.08 6.34
N VAL A 215 42.60 -3.01 7.00
CA VAL A 215 41.99 -4.15 7.73
C VAL A 215 41.69 -3.73 9.16
#